data_AF-A0A928GC19-F1
#
_entry.id   AF-A0A928GC19-F1
#
_cell.length_a   1.000
_cell.length_b   1.000
_cell.length_c   1.000
_cell.angle_alpha   90.00
_cell.angle_beta   90.00
_cell.angle_gamma   90.00
#
_symmetry.space_group_name_H-M   'P 1'
#
loop_
_entity.id
_entity.type
_entity.pdbx_description
1 polymer ?
#
loop_
_entity_poly.entity_id
_entity_poly.type
_entity_poly.pdbx_seq_one_letter_code
_entity_poly.pdbx_strand_id
1 'polypeptide(L)'
;MVRKLFRHITVILTAAVFLTGGAADCHAQLFKKKKKSATTQPAPPKPSSQKPAQKEENLLEYIVEGNDTIYIDQIRASKVYSRIPKMKGREWRKYYRLVHNFSKTYPYALVARKLVAQADSTIAADNLKRGKRERYINSVQDELFSVFESQMRSLTVNQGALLMKLIDREVGKSSYNIIKDYKNGMAAGFWQGIAKIFGTDLKKPYDPEGEDEATEELVKIWEEGDFPAFYWSLFWKDPPEMPIPEKYL
;
A
#
# COMPACT_ATOMS: atom_id res chain seq x y z
N MET A 1 28.17 -27.41 41.27
CA MET A 1 29.25 -27.47 40.26
C MET A 1 28.81 -26.80 38.94
N VAL A 2 28.26 -25.57 38.96
CA VAL A 2 27.71 -24.89 37.76
C VAL A 2 28.02 -23.38 37.76
N ARG A 3 29.10 -22.94 38.43
CA ARG A 3 29.49 -21.51 38.53
C ARG A 3 30.83 -21.17 37.86
N LYS A 4 31.42 -22.10 37.08
CA LYS A 4 32.71 -21.88 36.40
C LYS A 4 32.64 -21.75 34.86
N LEU A 5 31.47 -21.93 34.23
CA LEU A 5 31.37 -21.88 32.76
C LEU A 5 31.00 -20.50 32.17
N PHE A 6 30.56 -19.54 32.99
CA PHE A 6 30.06 -18.24 32.50
C PHE A 6 31.09 -17.10 32.52
N ARG A 7 32.34 -17.35 32.93
CA ARG A 7 33.40 -16.31 32.98
C ARG A 7 34.30 -16.26 31.74
N HIS A 8 34.19 -17.21 30.81
CA HIS A 8 35.02 -17.24 29.59
C HIS A 8 34.30 -16.75 28.32
N ILE A 9 32.97 -16.61 28.33
CA ILE A 9 32.23 -16.17 27.13
C ILE A 9 32.19 -14.63 27.01
N THR A 10 32.39 -13.89 28.10
CA THR A 10 32.41 -12.42 28.08
C THR A 10 33.76 -11.81 27.68
N VAL A 11 34.83 -12.60 27.57
CA VAL A 11 36.19 -12.11 27.25
C VAL A 11 36.49 -12.16 25.75
N ILE A 12 35.67 -12.83 24.94
CA ILE A 12 35.95 -13.01 23.50
C ILE A 12 35.30 -11.92 22.64
N LEU A 13 34.37 -11.12 23.16
CA LEU A 13 33.67 -10.10 22.35
C LEU A 13 34.30 -8.70 22.37
N THR A 14 35.39 -8.46 23.10
CA THR A 14 36.03 -7.14 23.24
C THR A 14 37.26 -6.93 22.36
N ALA A 15 37.58 -7.83 21.42
CA ALA A 15 38.84 -7.80 20.65
C ALA A 15 38.73 -7.39 19.16
N ALA A 16 37.61 -6.83 18.69
CA ALA A 16 37.42 -6.48 17.26
C ALA A 16 37.15 -4.99 16.99
N VAL A 17 37.55 -4.11 17.91
CA VAL A 17 37.65 -2.66 17.68
C VAL A 17 39.13 -2.32 17.88
N PHE A 18 39.72 -1.57 16.95
CA PHE A 18 41.12 -1.13 16.81
C PHE A 18 42.00 -1.93 15.84
N LEU A 19 42.07 -1.40 14.61
CA LEU A 19 43.27 -1.18 13.76
C LEU A 19 42.75 -0.43 12.50
N THR A 20 42.85 0.90 12.38
CA THR A 20 43.99 1.67 11.80
C THR A 20 44.55 1.03 10.53
N GLY A 21 44.72 1.67 9.37
CA GLY A 21 44.73 3.07 8.96
C GLY A 21 45.57 3.19 7.67
N GLY A 22 45.46 4.31 6.94
CA GLY A 22 46.34 4.72 5.82
C GLY A 22 45.99 4.10 4.45
N ALA A 23 46.26 4.71 3.30
CA ALA A 23 46.86 5.99 2.90
C ALA A 23 46.65 6.15 1.37
N ALA A 24 47.06 7.32 0.85
CA ALA A 24 47.52 7.59 -0.52
C ALA A 24 46.50 7.97 -1.63
N ASP A 25 46.52 9.27 -1.94
CA ASP A 25 46.96 9.87 -3.23
C ASP A 25 46.20 9.53 -4.53
N CYS A 26 45.50 10.50 -5.11
CA CYS A 26 46.04 11.48 -6.09
C CYS A 26 46.15 10.88 -7.51
N HIS A 27 45.23 11.26 -8.42
CA HIS A 27 45.63 11.60 -9.79
C HIS A 27 44.58 12.43 -10.55
N ALA A 28 44.94 13.68 -10.75
CA ALA A 28 44.86 14.47 -11.99
C ALA A 28 43.60 14.45 -12.86
N GLN A 29 42.97 15.64 -12.89
CA GLN A 29 42.28 16.21 -14.04
C GLN A 29 43.20 16.29 -15.27
N LEU A 30 42.67 16.06 -16.47
CA LEU A 30 43.11 16.81 -17.67
C LEU A 30 41.91 17.17 -18.57
N PHE A 31 41.61 18.46 -18.50
CA PHE A 31 40.76 19.25 -19.37
C PHE A 31 41.22 19.28 -20.85
N LYS A 32 40.23 19.40 -21.77
CA LYS A 32 40.11 20.36 -22.91
C LYS A 32 39.40 19.68 -24.09
N LYS A 33 38.59 20.30 -24.95
CA LYS A 33 37.87 21.60 -25.07
C LYS A 33 37.19 21.55 -26.46
N LYS A 34 35.92 22.00 -26.57
CA LYS A 34 35.33 22.86 -27.66
C LYS A 34 33.79 22.74 -27.60
N LYS A 35 33.06 23.69 -26.98
CA LYS A 35 32.48 24.98 -27.51
C LYS A 35 31.61 24.75 -28.76
N LYS A 36 30.31 25.09 -28.79
CA LYS A 36 29.62 26.42 -28.66
C LYS A 36 28.16 26.17 -28.18
N SER A 37 27.57 26.80 -27.15
CA SER A 37 27.17 28.20 -26.89
C SER A 37 25.98 28.76 -27.70
N ALA A 38 24.80 28.82 -27.07
CA ALA A 38 23.73 29.85 -27.18
C ALA A 38 22.68 29.52 -26.09
N THR A 39 22.70 30.09 -24.87
CA THR A 39 22.10 31.37 -24.41
C THR A 39 20.67 31.62 -24.88
N THR A 40 19.70 31.41 -23.98
CA THR A 40 18.46 32.21 -23.86
C THR A 40 18.01 32.15 -22.39
N GLN A 41 17.60 33.32 -21.87
CA GLN A 41 17.34 33.71 -20.49
C GLN A 41 16.02 33.15 -19.91
N PRO A 42 15.79 33.28 -18.57
CA PRO A 42 14.98 32.35 -17.79
C PRO A 42 13.48 32.68 -17.80
N ALA A 43 12.65 31.66 -17.95
CA ALA A 43 11.21 31.76 -17.81
C ALA A 43 10.78 31.64 -16.32
N PRO A 44 9.75 32.37 -15.88
CA PRO A 44 9.37 32.59 -14.48
C PRO A 44 8.91 31.30 -13.74
N PRO A 45 8.98 31.30 -12.39
CA PRO A 45 8.74 30.11 -11.57
C PRO A 45 7.31 29.60 -11.74
N LYS A 46 7.18 28.30 -12.09
CA LYS A 46 5.91 27.59 -12.03
C LYS A 46 5.39 27.62 -10.59
N PRO A 47 4.18 28.16 -10.33
CA PRO A 47 3.62 28.11 -8.99
C PRO A 47 3.28 26.66 -8.63
N SER A 48 3.96 26.17 -7.60
CA SER A 48 3.54 25.05 -6.79
C SER A 48 2.10 25.26 -6.32
N SER A 49 1.17 24.50 -6.88
CA SER A 49 -0.20 24.47 -6.37
C SER A 49 -0.35 23.20 -5.54
N GLN A 50 -0.14 23.34 -4.24
CA GLN A 50 -0.71 22.43 -3.26
C GLN A 50 -2.22 22.38 -3.52
N LYS A 51 -2.76 21.23 -3.95
CA LYS A 51 -4.22 21.06 -4.05
C LYS A 51 -4.70 20.75 -2.63
N PRO A 52 -5.36 21.67 -1.91
CA PRO A 52 -6.07 21.29 -0.70
C PRO A 52 -7.17 20.30 -1.12
N ALA A 53 -7.42 19.29 -0.29
CA ALA A 53 -8.48 18.32 -0.50
C ALA A 53 -9.83 19.05 -0.52
N GLN A 54 -10.29 19.41 -1.72
CA GLN A 54 -11.63 19.92 -1.95
C GLN A 54 -12.58 18.75 -1.82
N LYS A 55 -13.50 18.85 -0.87
CA LYS A 55 -14.66 17.97 -0.78
C LYS A 55 -15.44 18.21 -2.08
N GLU A 56 -15.46 17.23 -2.98
CA GLU A 56 -16.21 17.34 -4.24
C GLU A 56 -17.70 17.38 -3.90
N GLU A 57 -18.24 18.58 -3.76
CA GLU A 57 -19.67 18.82 -3.85
C GLU A 57 -20.04 18.61 -5.33
N ASN A 58 -20.74 17.53 -5.63
CA ASN A 58 -21.26 17.26 -6.98
C ASN A 58 -22.32 18.31 -7.32
N LEU A 59 -21.86 19.46 -7.84
CA LEU A 59 -22.71 20.50 -8.40
C LEU A 59 -23.14 20.05 -9.79
N LEU A 60 -24.44 19.77 -9.94
CA LEU A 60 -25.03 19.49 -11.25
C LEU A 60 -25.09 20.78 -12.06
N GLU A 61 -24.70 20.70 -13.33
CA GLU A 61 -24.95 21.77 -14.28
C GLU A 61 -26.47 21.93 -14.43
N TYR A 62 -26.95 23.15 -14.67
CA TYR A 62 -28.36 23.39 -14.92
C TYR A 62 -28.54 24.41 -16.03
N ILE A 63 -29.65 24.29 -16.75
CA ILE A 63 -30.12 25.27 -17.72
C ILE A 63 -31.49 25.74 -17.24
N VAL A 64 -31.71 27.06 -17.22
CA VAL A 64 -33.03 27.64 -16.95
C VAL A 64 -33.69 27.96 -18.28
N GLU A 65 -34.76 27.24 -18.60
CA GLU A 65 -35.59 27.53 -19.77
C GLU A 65 -36.91 28.16 -19.31
N GLY A 66 -37.05 29.47 -19.56
CA GLY A 66 -38.20 30.25 -19.11
C GLY A 66 -38.24 30.38 -17.58
N ASN A 67 -39.24 29.75 -16.96
CA ASN A 67 -39.45 29.72 -15.51
C ASN A 67 -39.12 28.34 -14.89
N ASP A 68 -38.58 27.39 -15.67
CA ASP A 68 -38.24 26.04 -15.21
C ASP A 68 -36.72 25.81 -15.21
N THR A 69 -36.23 24.95 -14.30
CA THR A 69 -34.80 24.65 -14.13
C THR A 69 -34.54 23.19 -14.44
N ILE A 70 -33.79 22.92 -15.51
CA ILE A 70 -33.44 21.58 -15.97
C ILE A 70 -32.00 21.28 -15.53
N TYR A 71 -31.82 20.21 -14.77
CA TYR A 71 -30.50 19.72 -14.39
C TYR A 71 -29.91 18.87 -15.51
N ILE A 72 -28.63 19.08 -15.80
CA ILE A 72 -27.86 18.32 -16.77
C ILE A 72 -26.78 17.55 -16.02
N ASP A 73 -26.76 16.25 -16.26
CA ASP A 73 -25.71 15.35 -15.78
C ASP A 73 -25.07 14.63 -16.96
N GLN A 74 -23.75 14.46 -16.89
CA GLN A 74 -22.99 13.70 -17.87
C GLN A 74 -22.65 12.33 -17.27
N ILE A 75 -23.41 11.33 -17.68
CA ILE A 75 -23.12 9.94 -17.31
C ILE A 75 -21.79 9.53 -17.95
N ARG A 76 -20.85 9.04 -17.13
CA ARG A 76 -19.58 8.51 -17.65
C ARG A 76 -19.85 7.31 -18.56
N ALA A 77 -19.16 7.25 -19.69
CA ALA A 77 -19.23 6.10 -20.59
C ALA A 77 -18.75 4.84 -19.83
N SER A 78 -19.62 3.85 -19.72
CA SER A 78 -19.30 2.56 -19.08
C SER A 78 -18.71 1.60 -20.11
N LYS A 79 -17.66 0.86 -19.73
CA LYS A 79 -17.06 -0.17 -20.58
C LYS A 79 -17.95 -1.41 -20.57
N VAL A 80 -18.40 -1.83 -21.75
CA VAL A 80 -19.12 -3.10 -21.92
C VAL A 80 -18.12 -4.23 -22.10
N TYR A 81 -18.01 -5.10 -21.10
CA TYR A 81 -17.12 -6.26 -21.17
C TYR A 81 -17.80 -7.41 -21.90
N SER A 82 -17.19 -7.85 -23.00
CA SER A 82 -17.58 -9.12 -23.65
C SER A 82 -17.02 -10.30 -22.86
N ARG A 83 -17.70 -11.45 -22.96
CA ARG A 83 -17.24 -12.70 -22.35
C ARG A 83 -15.86 -13.06 -22.87
N ILE A 84 -14.87 -13.13 -21.99
CA ILE A 84 -13.52 -13.58 -22.34
C ILE A 84 -13.52 -15.11 -22.35
N PRO A 85 -13.12 -15.78 -23.44
CA PRO A 85 -13.00 -17.23 -23.45
C PRO A 85 -11.96 -17.66 -22.41
N LYS A 86 -12.22 -18.76 -21.70
CA LYS A 86 -11.28 -19.29 -20.69
C LYS A 86 -9.95 -19.61 -21.32
N MET A 87 -8.93 -18.82 -21.01
CA MET A 87 -7.60 -19.00 -21.52
C MET A 87 -6.85 -20.06 -20.71
N LYS A 88 -6.08 -20.88 -21.42
CA LYS A 88 -5.29 -21.97 -20.82
C LYS A 88 -3.84 -21.53 -20.72
N GLY A 89 -3.20 -21.78 -19.58
CA GLY A 89 -1.79 -21.46 -19.39
C GLY A 89 -1.40 -21.35 -17.92
N ARG A 90 -0.09 -21.38 -17.64
CA ARG A 90 0.44 -21.14 -16.29
C ARG A 90 0.22 -19.69 -15.86
N GLU A 91 0.45 -18.75 -16.79
CA GLU A 91 0.31 -17.32 -16.57
C GLU A 91 -1.14 -16.93 -16.31
N TRP A 92 -2.07 -17.38 -17.16
CA TRP A 92 -3.51 -17.19 -16.92
C TRP A 92 -3.99 -17.75 -15.59
N ARG A 93 -3.48 -18.91 -15.15
CA ARG A 93 -3.78 -19.44 -13.80
C ARG A 93 -3.20 -18.58 -12.68
N LYS A 94 -2.07 -17.90 -12.89
CA LYS A 94 -1.52 -16.93 -11.92
C LYS A 94 -2.42 -15.69 -11.90
N TYR A 95 -2.79 -15.17 -13.06
CA TYR A 95 -3.65 -13.99 -13.20
C TYR A 95 -5.05 -14.22 -12.61
N TYR A 96 -5.74 -15.31 -12.95
CA TYR A 96 -7.04 -15.63 -12.37
C TYR A 96 -6.99 -15.76 -10.83
N ARG A 97 -5.91 -16.31 -10.28
CA ARG A 97 -5.71 -16.33 -8.82
C ARG A 97 -5.48 -14.94 -8.25
N LEU A 98 -4.74 -14.08 -8.96
CA LEU A 98 -4.53 -12.70 -8.57
C LEU A 98 -5.86 -11.94 -8.53
N VAL A 99 -6.65 -11.98 -9.59
CA VAL A 99 -7.97 -11.30 -9.65
C VAL A 99 -8.91 -11.81 -8.56
N HIS A 100 -8.97 -13.13 -8.34
CA HIS A 100 -9.79 -13.70 -7.27
C HIS A 100 -9.33 -13.26 -5.88
N ASN A 101 -8.02 -13.22 -5.64
CA ASN A 101 -7.48 -12.77 -4.36
C ASN A 101 -7.69 -11.27 -4.17
N PHE A 102 -7.45 -10.46 -5.21
CA PHE A 102 -7.64 -9.01 -5.22
C PHE A 102 -9.07 -8.63 -4.86
N SER A 103 -10.06 -9.28 -5.48
CA SER A 103 -11.48 -9.07 -5.18
C SER A 103 -11.82 -9.26 -3.70
N LYS A 104 -11.11 -10.16 -3.00
CA LYS A 104 -11.32 -10.42 -1.58
C LYS A 104 -10.54 -9.46 -0.68
N THR A 105 -9.36 -9.03 -1.10
CA THR A 105 -8.42 -8.30 -0.24
C THR A 105 -8.54 -6.79 -0.39
N TYR A 106 -8.81 -6.29 -1.59
CA TYR A 106 -8.80 -4.85 -1.86
C TYR A 106 -9.81 -4.05 -1.03
N PRO A 107 -11.05 -4.53 -0.79
CA PRO A 107 -11.99 -3.85 0.09
C PRO A 107 -11.45 -3.61 1.50
N TYR A 108 -10.69 -4.57 2.07
CA TYR A 108 -10.06 -4.39 3.37
C TYR A 108 -8.93 -3.36 3.36
N ALA A 109 -8.17 -3.26 2.25
CA ALA A 109 -7.14 -2.24 2.10
C ALA A 109 -7.74 -0.82 2.09
N LEU A 110 -8.90 -0.63 1.44
CA LEU A 110 -9.62 0.65 1.44
C LEU A 110 -10.10 1.04 2.85
N VAL A 111 -10.57 0.07 3.63
CA VAL A 111 -10.94 0.29 5.03
C VAL A 111 -9.71 0.71 5.84
N ALA A 112 -8.60 -0.02 5.71
CA ALA A 112 -7.35 0.32 6.38
C ALA A 112 -6.87 1.75 6.04
N ARG A 113 -6.97 2.16 4.78
CA ARG A 113 -6.68 3.54 4.34
C ARG A 113 -7.53 4.57 5.09
N LYS A 114 -8.84 4.38 5.13
CA LYS A 114 -9.77 5.29 5.84
C LYS A 114 -9.38 5.44 7.31
N LEU A 115 -9.03 4.33 7.95
CA LEU A 115 -8.68 4.30 9.38
C LEU A 115 -7.35 4.97 9.69
N VAL A 116 -6.34 4.75 8.84
CA VAL A 116 -5.06 5.44 8.99
C VAL A 116 -5.26 6.95 8.78
N ALA A 117 -6.05 7.36 7.79
CA ALA A 117 -6.37 8.77 7.58
C ALA A 117 -7.10 9.38 8.78
N GLN A 118 -8.05 8.65 9.38
CA GLN A 118 -8.75 9.08 10.59
C GLN A 118 -7.79 9.21 11.78
N ALA A 119 -6.93 8.22 12.01
CA ALA A 119 -5.93 8.27 13.09
C ALA A 119 -4.93 9.41 12.89
N ASP A 120 -4.46 9.66 11.66
CA ASP A 120 -3.58 10.78 11.36
C ASP A 120 -4.28 12.13 11.63
N SER A 121 -5.59 12.24 11.35
CA SER A 121 -6.37 13.46 11.63
C SER A 121 -6.56 13.73 13.12
N THR A 122 -6.82 12.70 13.95
CA THR A 122 -6.99 12.87 15.41
C THR A 122 -5.67 13.23 16.08
N ILE A 123 -4.57 12.63 15.63
CA ILE A 123 -3.22 12.97 16.09
C ILE A 123 -2.86 14.42 15.76
N ALA A 124 -3.20 14.89 14.56
CA ALA A 124 -2.95 16.25 14.14
C ALA A 124 -3.74 17.28 14.97
N ALA A 125 -4.99 16.95 15.35
CA ALA A 125 -5.83 17.81 16.17
C ALA A 125 -5.31 17.94 17.62
N ASP A 126 -4.97 16.83 18.27
CA ASP A 126 -4.67 16.79 19.70
C ASP A 126 -3.24 17.22 20.08
N ASN A 127 -2.36 17.49 19.10
CA ASN A 127 -0.94 17.86 19.31
C ASN A 127 -0.25 16.98 20.38
N LEU A 128 -0.52 15.67 20.34
CA LEU A 128 -0.11 14.75 21.39
C LEU A 128 1.41 14.67 21.51
N LYS A 129 1.92 14.73 22.76
CA LYS A 129 3.32 14.37 23.06
C LYS A 129 3.61 12.97 22.51
N ARG A 130 4.81 12.77 21.96
CA ARG A 130 5.27 11.54 21.28
C ARG A 130 4.82 10.24 21.96
N GLY A 131 4.98 10.13 23.28
CA GLY A 131 4.59 8.92 24.03
C GLY A 131 3.07 8.69 24.15
N LYS A 132 2.25 9.74 24.20
CA LYS A 132 0.78 9.60 24.19
C LYS A 132 0.28 9.26 22.78
N ARG A 133 0.89 9.86 21.76
CA ARG A 133 0.62 9.55 20.34
C ARG A 133 0.83 8.07 20.05
N GLU A 134 1.97 7.51 20.45
CA GLU A 134 2.31 6.11 20.20
C GLU A 134 1.35 5.15 20.91
N ARG A 135 0.97 5.43 22.17
CA ARG A 135 -0.03 4.64 22.89
C ARG A 135 -1.40 4.69 22.21
N TYR A 136 -1.82 5.85 21.74
CA TYR A 136 -3.08 6.01 21.04
C TYR A 136 -3.08 5.28 19.70
N ILE A 137 -1.99 5.39 18.92
CA ILE A 137 -1.81 4.62 17.68
C ILE A 137 -1.92 3.12 17.97
N ASN A 138 -1.21 2.63 18.98
CA ASN A 138 -1.23 1.21 19.32
C ASN A 138 -2.62 0.76 19.78
N SER A 139 -3.33 1.55 20.60
CA SER A 139 -4.69 1.19 21.02
C SER A 139 -5.68 1.16 19.86
N VAL A 140 -5.57 2.09 18.92
CA VAL A 140 -6.43 2.11 17.71
C VAL A 140 -6.08 0.93 16.80
N GLN A 141 -4.80 0.62 16.64
CA GLN A 141 -4.35 -0.56 15.90
C GLN A 141 -4.88 -1.84 16.55
N ASP A 142 -4.81 -1.96 17.87
CA ASP A 142 -5.28 -3.14 18.60
C ASP A 142 -6.78 -3.34 18.46
N GLU A 143 -7.57 -2.27 18.65
CA GLU A 143 -9.02 -2.32 18.43
C GLU A 143 -9.32 -2.72 16.98
N LEU A 144 -8.63 -2.10 16.03
CA LEU A 144 -8.83 -2.36 14.61
C LEU A 144 -8.56 -3.82 14.26
N PHE A 145 -7.39 -4.33 14.64
CA PHE A 145 -7.03 -5.70 14.32
C PHE A 145 -7.91 -6.70 15.04
N SER A 146 -8.39 -6.42 16.27
CA SER A 146 -9.32 -7.31 16.96
C SER A 146 -10.62 -7.52 16.16
N VAL A 147 -11.12 -6.46 15.53
CA VAL A 147 -12.33 -6.52 14.71
C VAL A 147 -12.07 -7.25 13.39
N PHE A 148 -10.93 -6.98 12.74
CA PHE A 148 -10.56 -7.64 11.49
C PHE A 148 -9.90 -9.01 11.66
N GLU A 149 -9.61 -9.45 12.89
CA GLU A 149 -8.86 -10.67 13.16
C GLU A 149 -9.54 -11.91 12.58
N SER A 150 -10.86 -12.01 12.80
CA SER A 150 -11.67 -13.10 12.28
C SER A 150 -11.60 -13.18 10.75
N GLN A 151 -11.64 -12.02 10.09
CA GLN A 151 -11.57 -11.92 8.64
C GLN A 151 -10.18 -12.24 8.11
N MET A 152 -9.13 -11.70 8.73
CA MET A 152 -7.74 -12.02 8.38
C MET A 152 -7.43 -13.52 8.56
N ARG A 153 -7.98 -14.16 9.60
CA ARG A 153 -7.86 -15.62 9.81
C ARG A 153 -8.54 -16.44 8.72
N SER A 154 -9.61 -15.92 8.11
CA SER A 154 -10.29 -16.58 6.99
C SER A 154 -9.49 -16.50 5.67
N LEU A 155 -8.57 -15.54 5.57
CA LEU A 155 -7.73 -15.37 4.38
C LEU A 155 -6.64 -16.43 4.32
N THR A 156 -6.36 -16.90 3.10
CA THR A 156 -5.18 -17.71 2.84
C THR A 156 -3.90 -16.88 2.95
N VAL A 157 -2.75 -17.53 3.18
CA VAL A 157 -1.46 -16.85 3.30
C VAL A 157 -1.14 -15.97 2.08
N ASN A 158 -1.47 -16.42 0.87
CA ASN A 158 -1.27 -15.64 -0.37
C ASN A 158 -2.19 -14.41 -0.45
N GLN A 159 -3.43 -14.52 0.06
CA GLN A 159 -4.35 -13.39 0.14
C GLN A 159 -3.90 -12.40 1.19
N GLY A 160 -3.47 -12.88 2.37
CA GLY A 160 -2.84 -12.03 3.38
C GLY A 160 -1.64 -11.29 2.81
N ALA A 161 -0.79 -11.97 2.04
CA ALA A 161 0.34 -11.32 1.40
C ALA A 161 -0.05 -10.24 0.39
N LEU A 162 -1.04 -10.49 -0.46
CA LEU A 162 -1.56 -9.47 -1.36
C LEU A 162 -2.16 -8.28 -0.59
N LEU A 163 -2.90 -8.54 0.49
CA LEU A 163 -3.49 -7.51 1.34
C LEU A 163 -2.42 -6.59 1.93
N MET A 164 -1.31 -7.14 2.45
CA MET A 164 -0.19 -6.35 2.98
C MET A 164 0.36 -5.38 1.93
N LYS A 165 0.58 -5.87 0.69
CA LYS A 165 1.06 -5.05 -0.42
C LYS A 165 0.09 -3.94 -0.79
N LEU A 166 -1.21 -4.23 -0.79
CA LEU A 166 -2.25 -3.25 -1.08
C LEU A 166 -2.34 -2.17 0.03
N ILE A 167 -2.20 -2.56 1.29
CA ILE A 167 -2.13 -1.58 2.40
C ILE A 167 -0.87 -0.70 2.27
N ASP A 168 0.28 -1.29 1.90
CA ASP A 168 1.51 -0.54 1.62
C ASP A 168 1.30 0.48 0.48
N ARG A 169 0.57 0.09 -0.57
CA ARG A 169 0.20 0.97 -1.70
C ARG A 169 -0.69 2.13 -1.27
N GLU A 170 -1.73 1.88 -0.47
CA GLU A 170 -2.69 2.92 -0.05
C GLU A 170 -2.13 3.86 1.03
N VAL A 171 -1.27 3.36 1.91
CA VAL A 171 -0.76 4.12 3.08
C VAL A 171 0.65 4.68 2.86
N GLY A 172 1.42 4.10 1.93
CA GLY A 172 2.80 4.53 1.62
C GLY A 172 3.83 4.25 2.73
N LYS A 173 3.46 3.46 3.74
CA LYS A 173 4.33 3.02 4.85
C LYS A 173 4.34 1.50 4.86
N SER A 174 5.48 0.89 5.23
CA SER A 174 5.57 -0.58 5.37
C SER A 174 4.66 -1.09 6.48
N SER A 175 3.51 -1.62 6.10
CA SER A 175 2.48 -2.25 6.91
C SER A 175 3.01 -3.50 7.62
N TYR A 176 4.03 -4.16 7.09
CA TYR A 176 4.67 -5.28 7.79
C TYR A 176 5.16 -4.89 9.19
N ASN A 177 5.74 -3.69 9.33
CA ASN A 177 6.21 -3.25 10.63
C ASN A 177 5.08 -2.99 11.62
N ILE A 178 3.91 -2.60 11.13
CA ILE A 178 2.71 -2.38 11.95
C ILE A 178 2.14 -3.72 12.40
N ILE A 179 2.09 -4.70 11.50
CA ILE A 179 1.34 -5.93 11.75
C ILE A 179 2.19 -7.00 12.47
N LYS A 180 3.52 -6.97 12.30
CA LYS A 180 4.43 -7.86 13.03
C LYS A 180 4.38 -7.67 14.56
N ASP A 181 3.96 -6.51 15.04
CA ASP A 181 3.89 -6.19 16.46
C ASP A 181 2.56 -6.68 17.06
N TYR A 182 1.53 -6.88 16.23
CA TYR A 182 0.22 -7.41 16.58
C TYR A 182 0.15 -8.96 16.60
N LYS A 183 1.26 -9.64 16.85
CA LYS A 183 1.34 -11.13 16.81
C LYS A 183 0.51 -11.86 17.87
N ASN A 184 0.02 -11.16 18.88
CA ASN A 184 -0.58 -11.78 20.06
C ASN A 184 -1.99 -12.35 19.82
N GLY A 185 -2.74 -11.81 18.86
CA GLY A 185 -4.09 -12.28 18.54
C GLY A 185 -4.10 -13.41 17.50
N MET A 186 -3.37 -13.26 16.39
CA MET A 186 -3.51 -14.11 15.20
C MET A 186 -2.82 -15.48 15.24
N ALA A 187 -3.30 -16.42 14.42
CA ALA A 187 -2.74 -17.77 14.33
C ALA A 187 -1.24 -17.76 13.97
N ALA A 188 -0.40 -18.34 14.83
CA ALA A 188 1.06 -18.38 14.62
C ALA A 188 1.47 -18.98 13.25
N GLY A 189 0.70 -19.94 12.74
CA GLY A 189 0.93 -20.53 11.41
C GLY A 189 0.70 -19.56 10.24
N PHE A 190 -0.28 -18.66 10.35
CA PHE A 190 -0.53 -17.60 9.36
C PHE A 190 0.68 -16.65 9.29
N TRP A 191 1.19 -16.24 10.46
CA TRP A 191 2.37 -15.38 10.57
C TRP A 191 3.64 -16.02 10.05
N GLN A 192 3.86 -17.31 10.33
CA GLN A 192 4.97 -18.05 9.76
C GLN A 192 4.87 -18.17 8.24
N GLY A 193 3.65 -18.37 7.71
CA GLY A 193 3.41 -18.40 6.27
C GLY A 193 3.75 -17.06 5.60
N ILE A 194 3.24 -15.95 6.13
CA ILE A 194 3.53 -14.61 5.63
C ILE A 194 5.03 -14.34 5.74
N ALA A 195 5.64 -14.58 6.89
CA ALA A 195 7.08 -14.36 7.06
C ALA A 195 7.94 -15.18 6.09
N LYS A 196 7.51 -16.38 5.67
CA LYS A 196 8.21 -17.16 4.64
C LYS A 196 8.08 -16.57 3.24
N ILE A 197 6.91 -16.06 2.88
CA ILE A 197 6.68 -15.45 1.56
C ILE A 197 7.38 -14.10 1.48
N PHE A 198 7.32 -13.31 2.55
CA PHE A 198 7.96 -12.01 2.58
C PHE A 198 9.44 -12.07 2.96
N GLY A 199 9.96 -13.12 3.58
CA GLY A 199 11.29 -13.13 4.22
C GLY A 199 12.43 -12.50 3.41
N THR A 200 12.44 -12.68 2.09
CA THR A 200 13.37 -12.06 1.13
C THR A 200 12.94 -10.69 0.63
N ASP A 201 11.63 -10.43 0.56
CA ASP A 201 10.99 -9.24 -0.04
C ASP A 201 10.39 -8.27 1.01
N LEU A 202 10.58 -8.51 2.31
CA LEU A 202 10.04 -7.75 3.45
C LEU A 202 10.37 -6.25 3.43
N LYS A 203 11.42 -5.88 2.70
CA LYS A 203 11.89 -4.50 2.54
C LYS A 203 11.59 -3.94 1.15
N LYS A 204 11.13 -4.77 0.21
CA LYS A 204 10.77 -4.28 -1.12
C LYS A 204 9.47 -3.50 -0.98
N PRO A 205 9.47 -2.21 -1.34
CA PRO A 205 8.24 -1.44 -1.41
C PRO A 205 7.35 -1.99 -2.54
N TYR A 206 6.08 -1.61 -2.51
CA TYR A 206 5.14 -1.86 -3.62
C TYR A 206 5.70 -1.23 -4.91
N ASP A 207 5.77 -2.02 -5.97
CA ASP A 207 6.35 -1.63 -7.26
C ASP A 207 5.28 -1.64 -8.38
N PRO A 208 4.66 -0.49 -8.70
CA PRO A 208 3.59 -0.41 -9.68
C PRO A 208 4.04 -0.62 -11.12
N GLU A 209 5.33 -0.51 -11.43
CA GLU A 209 5.87 -0.65 -12.80
C GLU A 209 6.58 -1.99 -13.03
N GLY A 210 6.85 -2.77 -11.98
CA GLY A 210 7.56 -4.04 -12.05
C GLY A 210 6.72 -5.22 -11.58
N GLU A 211 7.03 -5.75 -10.39
CA GLU A 211 6.45 -7.02 -9.92
C GLU A 211 4.93 -6.94 -9.62
N ASP A 212 4.43 -5.75 -9.28
CA ASP A 212 3.03 -5.52 -8.87
C ASP A 212 2.19 -4.79 -9.95
N GLU A 213 2.70 -4.64 -11.17
CA GLU A 213 2.01 -3.98 -12.30
C GLU A 213 0.59 -4.54 -12.54
N ALA A 214 0.46 -5.87 -12.58
CA ALA A 214 -0.84 -6.51 -12.76
C ALA A 214 -1.81 -6.24 -11.60
N THR A 215 -1.30 -5.96 -10.39
CA THR A 215 -2.14 -5.55 -9.26
C THR A 215 -2.60 -4.11 -9.44
N GLU A 216 -1.71 -3.22 -9.90
CA GLU A 216 -2.05 -1.82 -10.16
C GLU A 216 -3.07 -1.65 -11.29
N GLU A 217 -3.01 -2.49 -12.33
CA GLU A 217 -4.05 -2.56 -13.36
C GLU A 217 -5.44 -2.85 -12.74
N LEU A 218 -5.52 -3.80 -11.80
CA LEU A 218 -6.78 -4.12 -11.11
C LEU A 218 -7.26 -2.98 -10.22
N VAL A 219 -6.34 -2.25 -9.59
CA VAL A 219 -6.69 -1.05 -8.81
C VAL A 219 -7.28 0.02 -9.71
N LYS A 220 -6.70 0.29 -10.89
CA LYS A 220 -7.26 1.24 -11.86
C LYS A 220 -8.67 0.85 -12.30
N ILE A 221 -8.88 -0.42 -12.64
CA ILE A 221 -10.20 -0.94 -13.03
C ILE A 221 -11.21 -0.79 -11.87
N TRP A 222 -10.76 -0.97 -10.62
CA TRP A 222 -11.60 -0.72 -9.44
C TRP A 222 -11.95 0.75 -9.26
N GLU A 223 -10.96 1.65 -9.36
CA GLU A 223 -11.15 3.11 -9.24
C GLU A 223 -12.06 3.66 -10.35
N GLU A 224 -12.04 3.05 -11.54
CA GLU A 224 -12.97 3.35 -12.65
C GLU A 224 -14.41 2.88 -12.37
N GLY A 225 -14.62 1.97 -11.42
CA GLY A 225 -15.93 1.37 -11.11
C GLY A 225 -16.30 0.16 -11.98
N ASP A 226 -15.40 -0.25 -12.88
CA ASP A 226 -15.63 -1.30 -13.87
C ASP A 226 -15.28 -2.71 -13.37
N PHE A 227 -14.70 -2.84 -12.16
CA PHE A 227 -14.22 -4.11 -11.61
C PHE A 227 -15.27 -5.22 -11.54
N PRO A 228 -16.53 -4.99 -11.10
CA PRO A 228 -17.53 -6.05 -11.08
C PRO A 228 -17.82 -6.62 -12.48
N ALA A 229 -17.93 -5.76 -13.49
CA ALA A 229 -18.16 -6.16 -14.87
C ALA A 229 -16.95 -6.91 -15.45
N PHE A 230 -15.74 -6.43 -15.15
CA PHE A 230 -14.49 -7.10 -15.49
C PHE A 230 -14.40 -8.49 -14.85
N TYR A 231 -14.67 -8.61 -13.55
CA TYR A 231 -14.66 -9.87 -12.81
C TYR A 231 -15.67 -10.86 -13.40
N TRP A 232 -16.88 -10.39 -13.68
CA TRP A 232 -17.92 -11.19 -14.30
C TRP A 232 -17.49 -11.71 -15.68
N SER A 233 -16.82 -10.89 -16.50
CA SER A 233 -16.32 -11.29 -17.82
C SER A 233 -15.31 -12.46 -17.77
N LEU A 234 -14.59 -12.59 -16.65
CA LEU A 234 -13.58 -13.63 -16.41
C LEU A 234 -14.15 -14.89 -15.76
N PHE A 235 -14.96 -14.72 -14.70
CA PHE A 235 -15.39 -15.83 -13.84
C PHE A 235 -16.84 -16.25 -14.07
N TRP A 236 -17.63 -15.45 -14.80
CA TRP A 236 -19.06 -15.66 -15.00
C TRP A 236 -19.85 -15.77 -13.69
N LYS A 237 -19.39 -15.02 -12.69
CA LYS A 237 -19.93 -14.94 -11.33
C LYS A 237 -19.67 -13.54 -10.82
N ASP A 238 -20.51 -13.08 -9.92
CA ASP A 238 -20.27 -11.82 -9.23
C ASP A 238 -19.09 -11.95 -8.27
N PRO A 239 -18.34 -10.86 -8.04
CA PRO A 239 -17.28 -10.85 -7.05
C PRO A 239 -17.86 -11.20 -5.68
N PRO A 240 -17.14 -11.98 -4.85
CA PRO A 240 -17.60 -12.32 -3.51
C PRO A 240 -17.78 -11.05 -2.67
N GLU A 241 -18.93 -10.95 -2.02
CA GLU A 241 -19.16 -9.93 -1.00
C GLU A 241 -18.28 -10.22 0.21
N MET A 242 -17.60 -9.18 0.70
CA MET A 242 -16.71 -9.30 1.83
C MET A 242 -17.44 -8.86 3.10
N PRO A 243 -17.45 -9.68 4.17
CA PRO A 243 -18.04 -9.29 5.44
C PRO A 243 -17.16 -8.21 6.10
N ILE A 244 -17.47 -6.95 5.79
CA ILE A 244 -16.88 -5.77 6.42
C ILE A 244 -17.90 -5.29 7.45
N PRO A 245 -17.52 -5.08 8.71
CA PRO A 245 -18.44 -4.55 9.72
C PRO A 245 -18.93 -3.16 9.28
N GLU A 246 -20.23 -2.92 9.44
CA GLU A 246 -20.88 -1.65 9.04
C GLU A 246 -20.21 -0.41 9.62
N LYS A 247 -19.57 -0.52 10.79
CA LYS A 247 -18.77 0.54 11.42
C LYS A 247 -17.70 1.13 10.49
N TYR A 248 -17.27 0.41 9.46
CA TYR A 248 -16.15 0.77 8.58
C TYR A 248 -16.51 0.94 7.09
N LEU A 249 -17.79 0.76 6.73
CA LEU A 249 -18.30 1.06 5.39
C LEU A 249 -18.48 2.57 5.22
#